data_AF-B0DVX2-F1
#
_entry.id   AF-B0DVX2-F1
#
_cell.length_a   1.000
_cell.length_b   1.000
_cell.length_c   1.000
_cell.angle_alpha   90.00
_cell.angle_beta   90.00
_cell.angle_gamma   90.00
#
_symmetry.space_group_name_H-M   'P 1'
#
loop_
_entity.id
_entity.type
_entity.pdbx_description
1 polymer ?
#
loop_
_entity_poly.entity_id
_entity_poly.type
_entity_poly.pdbx_seq_one_letter_code
_entity_poly.pdbx_strand_id
1 'polypeptide(L)'
;MGQVHENHFTAFIYRQGSSVIEYGDSMHHAPPLHILSILQWVFSGVIQHEIKHIRCGVISKQGVSNGTGSCGLAALNFIQLAAGTPKGLRRWTGSKSRLFRDAALECLLIFHHLATQSDGTFMDWTSKFFEGEAISGSPGIDSMATGYNDYKLYVPLMDHLSRVLTN
;
A
#
# COMPACT_ATOMS: atom_id res chain seq x y z
N MET A 1 23.80 11.85 0.57
CA MET A 1 22.61 11.58 1.40
C MET A 1 21.41 11.53 0.48
N GLY A 2 20.81 10.37 0.25
CA GLY A 2 19.59 10.25 -0.56
C GLY A 2 18.39 10.54 0.31
N GLN A 3 17.95 11.79 0.36
CA GLN A 3 16.69 12.16 1.01
C GLN A 3 15.56 11.48 0.25
N VAL A 4 14.66 10.81 0.97
CA VAL A 4 13.30 10.57 0.46
C VAL A 4 12.75 11.97 0.23
N HIS A 5 12.63 12.37 -1.04
CA HIS A 5 12.13 13.70 -1.39
C HIS A 5 10.80 13.91 -0.65
N GLU A 6 10.74 14.95 0.18
CA GLU A 6 9.52 15.37 0.86
C GLU A 6 8.40 15.45 -0.19
N ASN A 7 7.35 14.64 -0.04
CA ASN A 7 6.22 14.48 -0.97
C ASN A 7 6.44 13.58 -2.21
N HIS A 8 7.31 12.57 -2.14
CA HIS A 8 7.40 11.52 -3.17
C HIS A 8 7.07 10.13 -2.61
N PHE A 9 6.13 9.44 -3.26
CA PHE A 9 5.70 8.10 -2.86
C PHE A 9 6.43 7.02 -3.65
N THR A 10 6.90 6.00 -2.94
CA THR A 10 7.53 4.79 -3.48
C THR A 10 6.93 3.54 -2.84
N ALA A 11 7.09 2.39 -3.48
CA ALA A 11 6.57 1.13 -2.95
C ALA A 11 7.67 0.06 -2.83
N PHE A 12 7.58 -0.77 -1.80
CA PHE A 12 8.42 -1.94 -1.60
C PHE A 12 7.53 -3.19 -1.56
N ILE A 13 7.88 -4.20 -2.36
CA ILE A 13 7.15 -5.47 -2.42
C ILE A 13 8.06 -6.57 -1.93
N TYR A 14 7.66 -7.18 -0.81
CA TYR A 14 8.19 -8.45 -0.35
C TYR A 14 7.26 -9.59 -0.79
N ARG A 15 7.84 -10.69 -1.28
CA ARG A 15 7.11 -11.94 -1.54
C ARG A 15 7.62 -13.00 -0.58
N GLN A 16 6.71 -13.76 0.03
CA GLN A 16 7.06 -14.78 1.01
C GLN A 16 8.10 -15.76 0.46
N GLY A 17 9.15 -16.02 1.25
CA GLY A 17 10.27 -16.88 0.85
C GLY A 17 11.32 -16.22 -0.05
N SER A 18 11.09 -14.98 -0.51
CA SER A 18 12.09 -14.24 -1.29
C SER A 18 13.23 -13.75 -0.39
N SER A 19 14.45 -13.72 -0.93
CA SER A 19 15.58 -12.98 -0.34
C SER A 19 15.75 -11.58 -0.95
N VAL A 20 14.78 -11.16 -1.76
CA VAL A 20 14.81 -9.93 -2.55
C VAL A 20 13.53 -9.14 -2.36
N ILE A 21 13.67 -7.83 -2.16
CA ILE A 21 12.56 -6.88 -2.20
C ILE A 21 12.56 -6.13 -3.54
N GLU A 22 11.38 -5.97 -4.13
CA GLU A 22 11.20 -5.13 -5.31
C GLU A 22 10.88 -3.70 -4.90
N TYR A 23 11.60 -2.74 -5.46
CA TYR A 23 11.42 -1.31 -5.23
C TYR A 23 10.79 -0.65 -6.46
N GLY A 24 9.64 -0.01 -6.27
CA GLY A 24 8.93 0.75 -7.29
C GLY A 24 9.03 2.25 -7.00
N ASP A 25 9.74 2.96 -7.89
CA ASP A 25 9.84 4.42 -7.89
C ASP A 25 9.53 4.96 -9.29
N SER A 26 8.47 5.75 -9.43
CA SER A 26 8.08 6.34 -10.72
C SER A 26 9.03 7.44 -11.22
N MET A 27 9.95 7.94 -10.40
CA MET A 27 11.03 8.83 -10.83
C MET A 27 12.28 8.06 -11.27
N HIS A 28 12.30 6.73 -11.07
CA HIS A 28 13.42 5.84 -11.37
C HIS A 28 14.71 6.20 -10.60
N HIS A 29 14.61 6.73 -9.37
CA HIS A 29 15.78 6.86 -8.52
C HIS A 29 16.24 5.48 -8.00
N ALA A 30 17.46 5.43 -7.49
CA ALA A 30 17.93 4.26 -6.76
C ALA A 30 17.20 4.14 -5.40
N PRO A 31 17.04 2.91 -4.87
CA PRO A 31 16.55 2.73 -3.49
C PRO A 31 17.42 3.49 -2.49
N PRO A 32 16.86 4.04 -1.40
CA PRO A 32 17.65 4.68 -0.36
C PRO A 32 18.63 3.69 0.28
N LEU A 33 19.89 4.11 0.48
CA LEU A 33 20.99 3.22 0.92
C LEU A 33 20.71 2.46 2.22
N HIS A 34 19.98 3.07 3.16
CA HIS A 34 19.71 2.50 4.49
C HIS A 34 18.38 1.75 4.58
N ILE A 35 17.58 1.74 3.50
CA ILE A 35 16.23 1.20 3.57
C ILE A 35 16.22 -0.32 3.75
N LEU A 36 17.25 -1.03 3.27
CA LEU A 36 17.34 -2.48 3.44
C LEU A 36 17.40 -2.88 4.91
N SER A 37 18.24 -2.23 5.72
CA SER A 37 18.34 -2.50 7.15
C SER A 37 17.04 -2.18 7.88
N ILE A 38 16.36 -1.11 7.48
CA ILE A 38 15.05 -0.73 8.05
C ILE A 38 14.01 -1.81 7.71
N LEU A 39 13.93 -2.24 6.45
CA LEU A 39 12.98 -3.28 6.03
C LEU A 39 13.28 -4.62 6.72
N GLN A 40 14.56 -4.99 6.85
CA GLN A 40 14.98 -6.19 7.59
C GLN A 40 14.52 -6.14 9.05
N TRP A 41 14.62 -4.97 9.69
CA TRP A 41 14.13 -4.76 11.05
C TRP A 41 12.59 -4.80 11.12
N VAL A 42 11.88 -4.09 10.23
CA VAL A 42 10.41 -4.06 10.18
C VAL A 42 9.82 -5.47 10.01
N PHE A 43 10.47 -6.31 9.21
CA PHE A 43 10.02 -7.68 9.01
C PHE A 43 10.64 -8.71 9.97
N SER A 44 11.43 -8.25 10.95
CA SER A 44 11.98 -9.15 11.97
C SER A 44 10.84 -9.79 12.77
N GLY A 45 10.86 -11.12 12.87
CA GLY A 45 9.78 -11.90 13.50
C GLY A 45 8.63 -12.31 12.57
N VAL A 46 8.48 -11.69 11.40
CA VAL A 46 7.49 -12.11 10.39
C VAL A 46 8.12 -12.98 9.32
N ILE A 47 9.37 -12.69 8.94
CA ILE A 47 10.09 -13.42 7.90
C ILE A 47 11.21 -14.26 8.53
N GLN A 48 11.27 -15.54 8.18
CA GLN A 48 12.28 -16.50 8.68
C GLN A 48 13.62 -16.45 7.92
N HIS A 49 13.71 -15.63 6.87
CA HIS A 49 14.85 -15.52 5.98
C HIS A 49 15.38 -14.09 5.88
N GLU A 50 16.68 -13.97 5.68
CA GLU A 50 17.36 -12.70 5.46
C GLU A 50 17.03 -12.14 4.06
N ILE A 51 16.72 -10.84 4.01
CA ILE A 51 16.60 -10.08 2.78
C ILE A 51 18.01 -9.60 2.41
N LYS A 52 18.53 -10.09 1.29
CA LYS A 52 19.91 -9.85 0.87
C LYS A 52 20.09 -8.54 0.10
N HIS A 53 19.11 -8.18 -0.71
CA HIS A 53 19.19 -6.98 -1.55
C HIS A 53 17.83 -6.48 -2.03
N ILE A 54 17.82 -5.26 -2.53
CA ILE A 54 16.68 -4.61 -3.17
C ILE A 54 16.97 -4.51 -4.66
N ARG A 55 15.98 -4.84 -5.49
CA ARG A 55 16.04 -4.63 -6.95
C ARG A 55 14.97 -3.65 -7.40
N CYS A 56 15.24 -2.88 -8.43
CA CYS A 56 14.22 -2.04 -9.05
C CYS A 56 13.18 -2.91 -9.77
N GLY A 57 11.91 -2.68 -9.48
CA GLY A 57 10.78 -3.30 -10.15
C GLY A 57 10.43 -2.62 -11.47
N VAL A 58 9.50 -3.21 -12.21
CA VAL A 58 9.00 -2.65 -13.47
C VAL A 58 7.87 -1.66 -13.19
N ILE A 59 8.20 -0.37 -13.20
CA ILE A 59 7.26 0.73 -12.98
C ILE A 59 7.42 1.80 -14.07
N SER A 60 6.31 2.37 -14.52
CA SER A 60 6.34 3.44 -15.52
C SER A 60 6.83 4.76 -14.94
N LYS A 61 7.54 5.54 -15.76
CA LYS A 61 8.13 6.82 -15.35
C LYS A 61 7.09 7.94 -15.34
N GLN A 62 7.11 8.78 -14.31
CA GLN A 62 6.40 10.06 -14.26
C GLN A 62 7.32 11.20 -14.74
N GLY A 63 6.75 12.27 -15.28
CA GLY A 63 7.54 13.43 -15.69
C GLY A 63 6.70 14.65 -16.06
N VAL A 64 7.37 15.78 -16.25
CA VAL A 64 6.78 17.10 -16.47
C VAL A 64 5.74 17.11 -17.60
N SER A 65 5.98 16.35 -18.67
CA SER A 65 5.08 16.25 -19.82
C SER A 65 3.97 15.20 -19.67
N ASN A 66 4.06 14.30 -18.69
CA ASN A 66 3.13 13.17 -18.52
C ASN A 66 3.13 12.65 -17.07
N GLY A 67 1.99 12.78 -16.38
CA GLY A 67 1.79 12.15 -15.07
C GLY A 67 2.50 12.83 -13.89
N THR A 68 2.87 14.11 -14.02
CA THR A 68 3.37 14.93 -12.90
C THR A 68 2.46 14.81 -11.66
N GLY A 69 3.06 14.73 -10.47
CA GLY A 69 2.33 14.63 -9.20
C GLY A 69 1.55 13.32 -9.00
N SER A 70 1.84 12.28 -9.77
CA SER A 70 1.09 11.02 -9.73
C SER A 70 1.88 9.86 -9.10
N CYS A 71 2.91 10.15 -8.31
CA CYS A 71 3.77 9.14 -7.68
C CYS A 71 2.98 8.19 -6.78
N GLY A 72 1.99 8.70 -6.04
CA GLY A 72 1.09 7.88 -5.23
C GLY A 72 0.30 6.86 -6.08
N LEU A 73 -0.24 7.27 -7.23
CA LEU A 73 -0.96 6.36 -8.13
C LEU A 73 -0.04 5.37 -8.83
N ALA A 74 1.17 5.79 -9.21
CA ALA A 74 2.15 4.91 -9.80
C ALA A 74 2.60 3.83 -8.80
N ALA A 75 2.86 4.22 -7.54
CA ALA A 75 3.19 3.31 -6.45
C ALA A 75 2.03 2.36 -6.14
N LEU A 76 0.79 2.87 -6.06
CA LEU A 76 -0.40 2.04 -5.86
C LEU A 76 -0.58 1.03 -6.99
N ASN A 77 -0.48 1.46 -8.25
CA ASN A 77 -0.60 0.56 -9.39
C ASN A 77 0.50 -0.51 -9.39
N PHE A 78 1.73 -0.17 -8.98
CA PHE A 78 2.81 -1.13 -8.82
C PHE A 78 2.48 -2.20 -7.77
N ILE A 79 1.89 -1.81 -6.63
CA ILE A 79 1.43 -2.75 -5.59
C ILE A 79 0.30 -3.64 -6.13
N GLN A 80 -0.70 -3.05 -6.78
CA GLN A 80 -1.86 -3.78 -7.29
C GLN A 80 -1.48 -4.80 -8.37
N LEU A 81 -0.55 -4.44 -9.27
CA LEU A 81 0.01 -5.36 -10.26
C LEU A 81 0.76 -6.52 -9.59
N ALA A 82 1.55 -6.23 -8.55
CA ALA A 82 2.26 -7.27 -7.81
C ALA A 82 1.32 -8.21 -7.03
N ALA A 83 0.19 -7.70 -6.54
CA ALA A 83 -0.86 -8.45 -5.87
C ALA A 83 -1.82 -9.18 -6.84
N GLY A 84 -1.69 -8.96 -8.15
CA GLY A 84 -2.58 -9.53 -9.16
C GLY A 84 -4.05 -9.11 -9.02
N THR A 85 -4.32 -8.01 -8.31
CA THR A 85 -5.67 -7.59 -7.92
C THR A 85 -5.87 -6.09 -8.16
N PRO A 86 -6.91 -5.69 -8.90
CA PRO A 86 -7.91 -6.52 -9.58
C PRO A 86 -7.32 -7.30 -10.78
N LYS A 87 -7.97 -8.39 -11.19
CA LYS A 87 -7.57 -9.14 -12.39
C LYS A 87 -7.67 -8.25 -13.64
N GLY A 88 -6.72 -8.39 -14.55
CA GLY A 88 -6.70 -7.60 -15.79
C GLY A 88 -6.34 -6.12 -15.60
N LEU A 89 -5.81 -5.75 -14.43
CA LEU A 89 -5.38 -4.39 -14.16
C LEU A 89 -4.36 -3.92 -15.20
N ARG A 90 -4.63 -2.74 -15.77
CA ARG A 90 -3.72 -2.10 -16.72
C ARG A 90 -2.58 -1.43 -15.97
N ARG A 91 -1.38 -1.47 -16.55
CA ARG A 91 -0.24 -0.70 -16.04
C ARG A 91 -0.51 0.80 -16.20
N TRP A 92 -0.29 1.54 -15.13
CA TRP A 92 -0.32 2.99 -15.12
C TRP A 92 0.80 3.53 -16.02
N THR A 93 0.50 4.59 -16.77
CA THR A 93 1.48 5.35 -17.54
C THR A 93 1.21 6.83 -17.33
N GLY A 94 2.24 7.68 -17.46
CA GLY A 94 2.06 9.12 -17.31
C GLY A 94 0.97 9.70 -18.23
N SER A 95 0.87 9.20 -19.47
CA SER A 95 -0.16 9.60 -20.45
C SER A 95 -1.59 9.23 -20.03
N LYS A 96 -1.76 8.21 -19.19
CA LYS A 96 -3.06 7.75 -18.70
C LYS A 96 -3.34 8.23 -17.28
N SER A 97 -2.48 9.08 -16.71
CA SER A 97 -2.55 9.39 -15.29
C SER A 97 -3.88 10.03 -14.87
N ARG A 98 -4.48 10.86 -15.75
CA ARG A 98 -5.81 11.42 -15.52
C ARG A 98 -6.86 10.33 -15.30
N LEU A 99 -6.93 9.33 -16.17
CA LEU A 99 -7.89 8.23 -16.06
C LEU A 99 -7.75 7.47 -14.73
N PHE A 100 -6.52 7.23 -14.28
CA PHE A 100 -6.29 6.58 -12.99
C PHE A 100 -6.66 7.48 -11.79
N ARG A 101 -6.45 8.81 -11.89
CA ARG A 101 -6.90 9.77 -10.88
C ARG A 101 -8.41 9.83 -10.79
N ASP A 102 -9.08 9.94 -11.93
CA ASP A 102 -10.53 10.06 -11.99
C ASP A 102 -11.19 8.80 -11.41
N ALA A 103 -10.68 7.61 -11.77
CA ALA A 103 -11.14 6.34 -11.18
C ALA A 103 -10.88 6.25 -9.67
N ALA A 104 -9.70 6.66 -9.20
CA ALA A 104 -9.40 6.66 -7.77
C ALA A 104 -10.29 7.65 -6.99
N LEU A 105 -10.57 8.82 -7.56
CA LEU A 105 -11.47 9.81 -6.99
C LEU A 105 -12.90 9.29 -6.94
N GLU A 106 -13.39 8.67 -8.01
CA GLU A 106 -14.70 8.02 -8.04
C GLU A 106 -14.81 6.94 -6.95
N CYS A 107 -13.81 6.07 -6.78
CA CYS A 107 -13.79 5.11 -5.69
C CYS A 107 -13.86 5.77 -4.30
N LEU A 108 -13.15 6.89 -4.09
CA LEU A 108 -13.21 7.63 -2.83
C LEU A 108 -14.58 8.27 -2.59
N LEU A 109 -15.20 8.83 -3.63
CA LEU A 109 -16.53 9.42 -3.54
C LEU A 109 -17.59 8.35 -3.23
N ILE A 110 -17.54 7.21 -3.92
CA ILE A 110 -18.43 6.07 -3.66
C ILE A 110 -18.23 5.58 -2.23
N PHE A 111 -16.99 5.36 -1.80
CA PHE A 111 -16.68 4.95 -0.44
C PHE A 111 -17.24 5.94 0.60
N HIS A 112 -17.00 7.24 0.41
CA HIS A 112 -17.50 8.28 1.30
C HIS A 112 -19.03 8.29 1.36
N HIS A 113 -19.69 8.27 0.19
CA HIS A 113 -21.15 8.25 0.11
C HIS A 113 -21.75 7.06 0.88
N LEU A 114 -21.24 5.86 0.62
CA LEU A 114 -21.68 4.65 1.30
C LEU A 114 -21.43 4.72 2.80
N ALA A 115 -20.25 5.18 3.22
CA ALA A 115 -19.91 5.32 4.63
C ALA A 115 -20.82 6.34 5.34
N THR A 116 -21.26 7.40 4.67
CA THR A 116 -22.17 8.41 5.25
C THR A 116 -23.63 7.96 5.31
N GLN A 117 -24.04 7.02 4.47
CA GLN A 117 -25.41 6.49 4.43
C GLN A 117 -25.58 5.18 5.21
N SER A 118 -24.48 4.53 5.57
CA SER A 118 -24.53 3.32 6.37
C SER A 118 -24.79 3.72 7.82
N ASP A 119 -25.77 3.09 8.44
CA ASP A 119 -25.93 3.15 9.90
C ASP A 119 -24.80 2.34 10.54
N GLY A 120 -24.26 2.85 11.65
CA GLY A 120 -23.19 2.20 12.41
C GLY A 120 -21.95 3.07 12.58
N THR A 121 -20.94 2.48 13.20
CA THR A 121 -19.64 3.04 13.47
C THR A 121 -18.58 2.34 12.64
N PHE A 122 -17.35 2.87 12.61
CA PHE A 122 -16.21 2.21 11.96
C PHE A 122 -16.04 0.74 12.37
N MET A 123 -16.32 0.41 13.63
CA MET A 123 -16.22 -0.97 14.16
C MET A 123 -17.33 -1.89 13.65
N ASP A 124 -18.45 -1.33 13.19
CA ASP A 124 -19.57 -2.09 12.63
C ASP A 124 -19.34 -2.44 11.14
N TRP A 125 -18.41 -1.76 10.47
CA TRP A 125 -18.14 -1.94 9.03
C TRP A 125 -16.81 -2.61 8.73
N THR A 126 -16.00 -2.84 9.76
CA THR A 126 -14.66 -3.39 9.61
C THR A 126 -14.43 -4.55 10.56
N SER A 127 -13.65 -5.53 10.12
CA SER A 127 -13.08 -6.55 11.00
C SER A 127 -11.58 -6.35 11.12
N LYS A 128 -11.02 -6.65 12.28
CA LYS A 128 -9.56 -6.68 12.44
C LYS A 128 -9.00 -7.80 11.57
N PHE A 129 -7.98 -7.50 10.78
CA PHE A 129 -7.29 -8.50 9.96
C PHE A 129 -6.47 -9.48 10.82
N PHE A 130 -6.08 -9.06 12.02
CA PHE A 130 -5.42 -9.90 13.01
C PHE A 130 -6.43 -10.31 14.10
N GLU A 131 -6.95 -11.53 14.03
CA GLU A 131 -7.54 -12.18 15.19
C GLU A 131 -6.40 -12.46 16.18
N GLY A 132 -6.52 -11.93 17.40
CA GLY A 132 -5.49 -12.07 18.40
C GLY A 132 -5.34 -13.52 18.84
N GLU A 133 -4.17 -14.11 18.57
CA GLU A 133 -3.51 -14.87 19.63
C GLU A 133 -3.29 -13.89 20.78
N ALA A 134 -4.03 -14.09 21.87
CA ALA A 134 -3.79 -13.37 23.10
C ALA A 134 -2.36 -13.65 23.55
N ILE A 135 -1.42 -12.73 23.27
CA ILE A 135 -0.12 -12.72 23.91
C ILE A 135 -0.37 -12.29 25.36
N SER A 136 -0.72 -13.27 26.19
CA SER A 136 -0.67 -13.17 27.63
C SER A 136 0.79 -12.92 28.03
N GLY A 137 1.15 -11.65 28.29
CA GLY A 137 2.27 -11.33 29.17
C GLY A 137 3.42 -10.48 28.62
N SER A 138 3.17 -9.35 27.97
CA SER A 138 4.18 -8.29 27.93
C SER A 138 3.56 -6.90 28.03
N PRO A 139 3.68 -6.21 29.18
CA PRO A 139 3.29 -4.82 29.31
C PRO A 139 4.46 -3.96 28.77
N GLY A 140 4.30 -3.35 27.59
CA GLY A 140 5.22 -2.27 27.20
C GLY A 140 5.58 -2.10 25.73
N ILE A 141 4.66 -2.27 24.77
CA ILE A 141 4.92 -1.88 23.36
C ILE A 141 3.76 -1.04 22.80
N ASP A 142 3.30 -0.02 23.53
CA ASP A 142 2.23 0.87 23.05
C ASP A 142 2.71 2.27 22.62
N SER A 143 4.02 2.57 22.68
CA SER A 143 4.50 3.93 22.39
C SER A 143 5.15 4.12 21.01
N MET A 144 5.47 3.06 20.26
CA MET A 144 6.22 3.19 19.00
C MET A 144 5.34 3.09 17.74
N ALA A 145 4.10 2.62 17.88
CA ALA A 145 3.15 2.43 16.79
C ALA A 145 2.17 3.61 16.60
N THR A 146 2.26 4.67 17.40
CA THR A 146 1.31 5.80 17.37
C THR A 146 1.45 6.72 16.14
N GLY A 147 2.44 6.48 15.28
CA GLY A 147 2.57 7.15 13.97
C GLY A 147 2.31 6.24 12.76
N TYR A 148 2.08 4.94 12.98
CA TYR A 148 1.87 3.97 11.91
C TYR A 148 0.36 3.75 11.75
N ASN A 149 -0.29 4.65 11.00
CA ASN A 149 -1.67 4.44 10.53
C ASN A 149 -1.66 3.32 9.49
N ASP A 150 -1.53 2.07 9.95
CA ASP A 150 -1.66 0.93 9.07
C ASP A 150 -3.13 0.74 8.72
N TYR A 151 -3.50 1.23 7.54
CA TYR A 151 -4.81 1.02 6.92
C TYR A 151 -5.12 -0.48 6.68
N LYS A 152 -4.20 -1.41 6.97
CA LYS A 152 -4.39 -2.87 6.90
C LYS A 152 -4.73 -3.54 8.23
N LEU A 153 -4.84 -2.81 9.35
CA LEU A 153 -5.31 -3.41 10.60
C LEU A 153 -6.76 -3.87 10.51
N TYR A 154 -7.53 -3.26 9.60
CA TYR A 154 -8.96 -3.47 9.44
C TYR A 154 -9.28 -3.75 7.96
N VAL A 155 -10.12 -4.74 7.71
CA VAL A 155 -10.70 -5.00 6.39
C VAL A 155 -12.20 -4.71 6.43
N PRO A 156 -12.79 -4.20 5.34
CA PRO A 156 -14.24 -4.04 5.27
C PRO A 156 -14.94 -5.39 5.40
N LEU A 157 -16.06 -5.44 6.13
CA LEU A 157 -16.93 -6.61 6.15
C LEU A 157 -17.57 -6.81 4.75
N MET A 158 -17.42 -8.01 4.18
CA MET A 158 -17.85 -8.32 2.81
C MET A 158 -19.36 -8.13 2.57
N ASP A 159 -20.18 -8.17 3.61
CA ASP A 159 -21.64 -8.00 3.53
C ASP A 159 -22.08 -6.59 3.12
N HIS A 160 -21.22 -5.58 3.29
CA HIS A 160 -21.48 -4.25 2.76
C HIS A 160 -21.06 -4.12 1.29
N LEU A 161 -20.06 -4.86 0.81
CA LEU A 161 -19.59 -4.82 -0.58
C LEU A 161 -20.50 -5.60 -1.55
N SER A 162 -21.22 -6.63 -1.08
CA SER A 162 -22.18 -7.38 -1.90
C SER A 162 -23.41 -6.54 -2.30
N ARG A 163 -23.81 -5.58 -1.44
CA ARG A 163 -24.82 -4.55 -1.77
C ARG A 163 -24.32 -3.45 -2.72
N VAL A 164 -23.01 -3.32 -2.90
CA VAL A 164 -22.36 -2.27 -3.70
C VAL A 164 -22.21 -2.64 -5.18
N LEU A 165 -22.31 -3.93 -5.52
CA LEU A 165 -22.17 -4.41 -6.90
C LEU A 165 -23.50 -4.87 -7.55
N THR A 166 -24.64 -4.62 -6.89
CA THR A 166 -25.95 -5.14 -7.33
C THR A 166 -27.04 -4.08 -7.51
N ASN A 167 -26.72 -2.78 -7.43
CA ASN A 167 -27.63 -1.69 -7.80
C ASN A 167 -27.04 -0.82 -8.91
#